data_AF-A0A358U578-F1
#
_entry.id   AF-A0A358U578-F1
#
_cell.length_a   1.000
_cell.length_b   1.000
_cell.length_c   1.000
_cell.angle_alpha   90.00
_cell.angle_beta   90.00
_cell.angle_gamma   90.00
#
_symmetry.space_group_name_H-M   'P 1'
#
loop_
_entity.id
_entity.type
_entity.pdbx_description
1 polymer ?
#
loop_
_entity_poly.entity_id
_entity_poly.type
_entity_poly.pdbx_seq_one_letter_code
_entity_poly.pdbx_strand_id
1 'polypeptide(L)'
;MASNLIDISEAAHRLGVTLITLRRWDASGKLKPVRTFGNHRRYRIEDIEAIVNSVEVVQSVKKNASIYCRVSTKKQQENGHLLRQRERLIQYCIDKQYTVVNVYEEVASGLNDHRRELMKMFRALSETDLIVVENEDRLAQFGYSYLKELAKSFNVEIEAVEQGLKLQPNEEMVNDLVSLVTCVSARLYGARGGRKLKQTIVKTLETLEQERGESCQNNHESDSSQPNE
;
A
#
# COMPACT_ATOMS: atom_id res chain seq x y z
N MET A 1 36.70 38.89 8.31
CA MET A 1 35.53 38.00 8.53
C MET A 1 36.05 36.76 9.25
N ALA A 2 35.63 36.55 10.50
CA ALA A 2 36.13 35.45 11.32
C ALA A 2 35.63 34.12 10.70
N SER A 3 36.57 33.25 10.32
CA SER A 3 36.22 31.93 9.80
C SER A 3 35.76 31.07 10.98
N ASN A 4 34.45 30.95 11.17
CA ASN A 4 33.85 30.05 12.15
C ASN A 4 34.10 28.60 11.74
N LEU A 5 35.19 28.04 12.28
CA LEU A 5 35.65 26.67 12.04
C LEU A 5 35.15 25.74 13.14
N ILE A 6 34.34 24.75 12.79
CA ILE A 6 33.83 23.74 13.71
C ILE A 6 34.67 22.45 13.63
N ASP A 7 34.65 21.64 14.69
CA ASP A 7 35.31 20.34 14.68
C ASP A 7 34.47 19.28 13.94
N ILE A 8 35.04 18.09 13.78
CA ILE A 8 34.39 16.98 13.07
C ILE A 8 33.15 16.43 13.79
N SER A 9 33.09 16.51 15.11
CA SER A 9 31.99 15.99 15.92
C SER A 9 30.77 16.91 15.85
N GLU A 10 31.03 18.22 15.91
CA GLU A 10 30.03 19.26 15.71
C GLU A 10 29.52 19.26 14.28
N ALA A 11 30.41 19.11 13.29
CA ALA A 11 30.01 18.94 11.89
C ALA A 11 29.14 17.69 11.68
N ALA A 12 29.46 16.58 12.34
CA ALA A 12 28.68 15.34 12.28
C ALA A 12 27.28 15.53 12.84
N HIS A 13 27.16 16.20 14.00
CA HIS A 13 25.88 16.51 14.62
C HIS A 13 25.01 17.39 13.73
N ARG A 14 25.58 18.46 13.18
CA ARG A 14 24.84 19.39 12.31
C ARG A 14 24.38 18.77 10.99
N LEU A 15 25.15 17.84 10.44
CA LEU A 15 24.82 17.14 9.20
C LEU A 15 23.96 15.88 9.41
N GLY A 16 23.74 15.44 10.64
CA GLY A 16 23.01 14.20 10.94
C GLY A 16 23.71 12.93 10.42
N VAL A 17 25.05 12.96 10.28
CA VAL A 17 25.84 11.83 9.75
C VAL A 17 26.85 11.32 10.77
N THR A 18 27.29 10.06 10.63
CA THR A 18 28.35 9.51 11.48
C THR A 18 29.72 10.10 11.13
N LEU A 19 30.63 10.12 12.11
CA LEU A 19 32.03 10.55 11.94
C LEU A 19 32.75 9.80 10.81
N ILE A 20 32.39 8.54 10.56
CA ILE A 20 32.95 7.70 9.50
C ILE A 20 32.56 8.24 8.12
N THR A 21 31.30 8.67 7.96
CA THR A 21 30.79 9.28 6.72
C THR A 21 31.55 10.57 6.39
N LEU A 22 31.79 11.43 7.39
CA LEU A 22 32.61 12.64 7.19
C LEU A 22 34.04 12.34 6.76
N ARG A 23 34.69 11.33 7.35
CA ARG A 23 36.03 10.89 6.93
C ARG A 23 36.04 10.36 5.49
N ARG A 24 34.97 9.68 5.06
CA ARG A 24 34.80 9.22 3.68
C ARG A 24 34.60 10.37 2.70
N TRP A 25 33.92 11.44 3.12
CA TRP A 25 33.72 12.64 2.31
C TRP A 25 35.00 13.47 2.15
N ASP A 26 35.83 13.53 3.19
CA ASP A 26 37.20 14.08 3.10
C ASP A 26 38.04 13.28 2.09
N ALA A 27 38.04 11.95 2.21
CA ALA A 27 38.79 11.07 1.30
C ALA A 27 38.30 11.13 -0.16
N SER A 28 36.99 11.31 -0.39
CA SER A 28 36.42 11.44 -1.74
C SER A 28 36.42 12.88 -2.27
N GLY A 29 36.89 13.86 -1.48
CA GLY A 29 36.94 15.27 -1.86
C GLY A 29 35.59 15.98 -1.90
N LYS A 30 34.50 15.32 -1.46
CA LYS A 30 33.15 15.89 -1.39
C LYS A 30 33.02 17.02 -0.38
N LEU A 31 33.72 16.91 0.75
CA LEU A 31 33.79 17.96 1.76
C LEU A 31 35.23 18.06 2.26
N LYS A 32 35.90 19.16 1.91
CA LYS A 32 37.32 19.36 2.20
C LYS A 32 37.51 20.08 3.55
N PRO A 33 38.13 19.45 4.56
CA PRO A 33 38.43 20.11 5.82
C PRO A 33 39.65 21.02 5.69
N VAL A 34 39.67 22.09 6.49
CA VAL A 34 40.89 22.82 6.84
C VAL A 34 41.62 22.02 7.91
N ARG A 35 42.94 21.82 7.73
CA ARG A 35 43.76 21.09 8.70
C ARG A 35 44.55 22.06 9.56
N THR A 36 44.55 21.84 10.88
CA THR A 36 45.40 22.59 11.81
C THR A 36 46.85 22.07 11.77
N PHE A 37 47.79 22.76 12.42
CA PHE A 37 49.16 22.26 12.61
C PHE A 37 49.22 20.87 13.26
N GLY A 38 48.22 20.50 14.08
CA GLY A 38 48.06 19.17 14.66
C GLY A 38 47.34 18.15 13.76
N ASN A 39 47.14 18.46 12.47
CA ASN A 39 46.42 17.63 11.50
C ASN A 39 44.96 17.31 11.88
N HIS A 40 44.33 18.15 12.72
CA HIS A 40 42.92 18.00 13.07
C HIS A 40 42.04 18.62 11.98
N ARG A 41 40.93 17.95 11.66
CA ARG A 41 39.96 18.41 10.68
C ARG A 41 39.08 19.51 11.28
N ARG A 42 38.98 20.63 10.56
CA ARG A 42 38.09 21.75 10.86
C ARG A 42 37.25 22.07 9.62
N TYR A 43 35.96 22.20 9.80
CA TYR A 43 35.03 22.52 8.71
C TYR A 43 34.54 23.95 8.85
N ARG A 44 34.38 24.67 7.75
CA ARG A 44 33.76 25.99 7.78
C ARG A 44 32.27 25.81 8.00
N ILE A 45 31.69 26.62 8.88
CA ILE A 45 30.26 26.58 9.12
C ILE A 45 29.46 26.84 7.84
N GLU A 46 29.95 27.71 6.96
CA GLU A 46 29.37 28.03 5.64
C GLU A 46 29.31 26.81 4.72
N ASP A 47 30.37 26.00 4.68
CA ASP A 47 30.39 24.77 3.86
C ASP A 47 29.41 23.73 4.40
N ILE A 48 29.26 23.67 5.73
CA ILE A 48 28.34 22.77 6.41
C ILE A 48 26.89 23.22 6.19
N GLU A 49 26.60 24.51 6.33
CA GLU A 49 25.28 25.10 6.07
C GLU A 49 24.91 25.02 4.60
N ALA A 50 25.86 25.23 3.67
CA ALA A 50 25.63 25.01 2.25
C ALA A 50 25.29 23.54 1.96
N ILE A 51 25.95 22.60 2.65
CA ILE A 51 25.60 21.18 2.56
C ILE A 51 24.24 20.92 3.19
N VAL A 52 23.93 21.42 4.39
CA VAL A 52 22.61 21.25 5.03
C VAL A 52 21.51 21.81 4.14
N ASN A 53 21.67 23.01 3.58
CA ASN A 53 20.72 23.61 2.64
C ASN A 53 20.63 22.82 1.33
N SER A 54 21.73 22.21 0.87
CA SER A 54 21.70 21.29 -0.28
C SER A 54 21.17 19.89 0.09
N VAL A 55 21.21 19.49 1.35
CA VAL A 55 20.79 18.17 1.89
C VAL A 55 19.32 18.20 2.30
N GLU A 56 18.78 19.36 2.70
CA GLU A 56 17.33 19.60 2.73
C GLU A 56 16.71 19.42 1.34
N VAL A 57 17.47 19.65 0.26
CA VAL A 57 17.06 19.30 -1.11
C VAL A 57 17.23 17.79 -1.41
N VAL A 58 18.04 17.05 -0.64
CA VAL A 58 18.30 15.61 -0.84
C VAL A 58 17.44 14.70 0.05
N GLN A 59 16.72 15.22 1.04
CA GLN A 59 15.79 14.45 1.90
C GLN A 59 14.30 14.65 1.59
N SER A 60 13.97 15.07 0.37
CA SER A 60 12.64 14.86 -0.20
C SER A 60 12.72 14.29 -1.62
N VAL A 61 13.43 13.17 -1.79
CA VAL A 61 13.13 12.30 -2.94
C VAL A 61 11.70 11.83 -2.71
N LYS A 62 10.74 12.57 -3.26
CA LYS A 62 9.32 12.18 -3.23
C LYS A 62 9.26 10.76 -3.77
N LYS A 63 8.86 9.81 -2.91
CA LYS A 63 8.75 8.40 -3.31
C LYS A 63 7.89 8.33 -4.57
N ASN A 64 8.40 7.65 -5.58
CA ASN A 64 7.63 7.35 -6.78
C ASN A 64 6.59 6.29 -6.44
N ALA A 65 5.33 6.68 -6.40
CA ALA A 65 4.21 5.82 -6.07
C ALA A 65 3.52 5.32 -7.35
N SER A 66 3.33 4.01 -7.43
CA SER A 66 2.38 3.38 -8.36
C SER A 66 1.10 3.01 -7.61
N ILE A 67 -0.03 3.45 -8.12
CA ILE A 67 -1.34 3.18 -7.51
C ILE A 67 -1.95 1.97 -8.21
N TYR A 68 -2.47 1.01 -7.46
CA TYR A 68 -3.23 -0.12 -8.00
C TYR A 68 -4.66 -0.14 -7.45
N CYS A 69 -5.61 -0.03 -8.37
CA CYS A 69 -7.05 -0.02 -8.13
C CYS A 69 -7.67 -1.28 -8.75
N ARG A 70 -8.56 -1.94 -8.00
CA ARG A 70 -9.24 -3.15 -8.45
C ARG A 70 -10.68 -3.17 -7.98
N VAL A 71 -11.57 -3.60 -8.88
CA VAL A 71 -12.94 -4.04 -8.55
C VAL A 71 -13.19 -5.45 -9.10
N SER A 72 -14.05 -6.21 -8.43
CA SER A 72 -14.31 -7.60 -8.79
C SER A 72 -15.27 -7.76 -9.98
N THR A 73 -16.14 -6.77 -10.22
CA THR A 73 -17.18 -6.84 -11.28
C THR A 73 -17.24 -5.57 -12.15
N LYS A 74 -17.68 -5.72 -13.40
CA LYS A 74 -17.97 -4.58 -14.29
C LYS A 74 -19.06 -3.66 -13.73
N LYS A 75 -20.07 -4.21 -13.06
CA LYS A 75 -21.13 -3.43 -12.42
C LYS A 75 -20.57 -2.46 -11.38
N GLN A 76 -19.59 -2.88 -10.58
CA GLN A 76 -18.90 -2.00 -9.63
C GLN A 76 -18.12 -0.87 -10.34
N GLN A 77 -17.50 -1.18 -11.49
CA GLN A 77 -16.84 -0.16 -12.32
C GLN A 77 -17.85 0.88 -12.83
N GLU A 78 -18.97 0.43 -13.40
CA GLU A 78 -20.05 1.29 -13.94
C GLU A 78 -20.68 2.16 -12.84
N ASN A 79 -20.83 1.61 -11.63
CA ASN A 79 -21.30 2.34 -10.45
C ASN A 79 -20.27 3.34 -9.87
N GLY A 80 -19.10 3.49 -10.52
CA GLY A 80 -18.07 4.46 -10.15
C GLY A 80 -17.24 4.09 -8.92
N HIS A 81 -17.29 2.84 -8.44
CA HIS A 81 -16.46 2.43 -7.29
C HIS A 81 -14.97 2.51 -7.62
N LEU A 82 -14.57 2.11 -8.83
CA LEU A 82 -13.18 2.16 -9.27
C LEU A 82 -12.66 3.60 -9.34
N LEU A 83 -13.47 4.52 -9.87
CA LEU A 83 -13.11 5.94 -9.96
C LEU A 83 -12.94 6.56 -8.57
N ARG A 84 -13.91 6.32 -7.66
CA ARG A 84 -13.85 6.81 -6.27
C ARG A 84 -12.65 6.23 -5.52
N GLN A 85 -12.35 4.94 -5.72
CA GLN A 85 -11.17 4.29 -5.15
C GLN A 85 -9.88 4.97 -5.64
N ARG A 86 -9.75 5.19 -6.96
CA ARG A 86 -8.62 5.91 -7.54
C ARG A 86 -8.45 7.30 -6.95
N GLU A 87 -9.51 8.09 -6.88
CA GLU A 87 -9.47 9.45 -6.33
C GLU A 87 -9.00 9.47 -4.88
N ARG A 88 -9.48 8.54 -4.04
CA ARG A 88 -9.02 8.40 -2.64
C ARG A 88 -7.53 8.08 -2.55
N LEU A 89 -7.03 7.15 -3.38
CA LEU A 89 -5.61 6.78 -3.36
C LEU A 89 -4.72 7.90 -3.90
N ILE A 90 -5.18 8.65 -4.90
CA ILE A 90 -4.48 9.84 -5.39
C ILE A 90 -4.41 10.90 -4.29
N GLN A 91 -5.52 11.17 -3.60
CA GLN A 91 -5.54 12.13 -2.49
C GLN A 91 -4.59 11.69 -1.38
N TYR A 92 -4.59 10.40 -1.02
CA TYR A 92 -3.64 9.84 -0.06
C TYR A 92 -2.18 10.08 -0.46
N CYS A 93 -1.83 9.88 -1.74
CA CYS A 93 -0.49 10.15 -2.23
C CYS A 93 -0.13 11.63 -2.18
N ILE A 94 -1.08 12.52 -2.49
CA ILE A 94 -0.89 13.98 -2.39
C ILE A 94 -0.62 14.38 -0.94
N ASP A 95 -1.43 13.90 0.00
CA ASP A 95 -1.32 14.21 1.43
C ASP A 95 0.02 13.73 2.01
N LYS A 96 0.53 12.59 1.52
CA LYS A 96 1.85 12.02 1.88
C LYS A 96 3.02 12.59 1.06
N GLN A 97 2.75 13.50 0.13
CA GLN A 97 3.74 14.12 -0.77
C GLN A 97 4.49 13.12 -1.67
N TYR A 98 3.85 12.01 -2.03
CA TYR A 98 4.37 11.05 -2.99
C TYR A 98 4.18 11.55 -4.43
N THR A 99 5.09 11.15 -5.33
CA THR A 99 4.95 11.43 -6.77
C THR A 99 4.24 10.25 -7.43
N VAL A 100 2.99 10.44 -7.85
CA VAL A 100 2.25 9.39 -8.57
C VAL A 100 2.83 9.23 -9.98
N VAL A 101 3.50 8.11 -10.25
CA VAL A 101 4.09 7.81 -11.56
C VAL A 101 3.06 7.16 -12.48
N ASN A 102 2.38 6.13 -11.98
CA ASN A 102 1.42 5.35 -12.74
C ASN A 102 0.18 5.01 -11.89
N VAL A 103 -0.96 4.90 -12.56
CA VAL A 103 -2.21 4.41 -11.96
C VAL A 103 -2.70 3.23 -12.79
N TYR A 104 -2.89 2.09 -12.15
CA TYR A 104 -3.31 0.83 -12.74
C TYR A 104 -4.73 0.51 -12.28
N GLU A 105 -5.66 0.37 -13.23
CA GLU A 105 -7.08 0.16 -12.96
C GLU A 105 -7.53 -1.17 -13.53
N GLU A 106 -8.04 -2.08 -12.68
CA GLU A 106 -8.36 -3.44 -13.09
C GLU A 106 -9.75 -3.90 -12.67
N VAL A 107 -10.41 -4.62 -13.59
CA VAL A 107 -11.68 -5.30 -13.33
C VAL A 107 -11.45 -6.81 -13.40
N ALA A 108 -11.21 -7.41 -12.23
CA ALA A 108 -10.95 -8.83 -12.08
C ALA A 108 -11.18 -9.26 -10.63
N SER A 109 -11.58 -10.52 -10.42
CA SER A 109 -11.56 -11.15 -9.08
C SER A 109 -10.12 -11.22 -8.55
N GLY A 110 -9.98 -11.16 -7.22
CA GLY A 110 -8.69 -11.30 -6.53
C GLY A 110 -8.05 -12.68 -6.69
N LEU A 111 -8.82 -13.68 -7.15
CA LEU A 111 -8.36 -15.03 -7.48
C LEU A 111 -7.87 -15.19 -8.92
N ASN A 112 -8.05 -14.17 -9.76
CA ASN A 112 -7.60 -14.26 -11.14
C ASN A 112 -6.09 -13.97 -11.21
N ASP A 113 -5.33 -14.96 -11.66
CA ASP A 113 -3.87 -14.81 -11.86
C ASP A 113 -3.53 -14.13 -13.20
N HIS A 114 -4.48 -14.02 -14.13
CA HIS A 114 -4.30 -13.39 -15.44
C HIS A 114 -4.66 -11.90 -15.41
N ARG A 115 -4.04 -11.18 -14.48
CA ARG A 115 -4.28 -9.74 -14.25
C ARG A 115 -3.29 -8.89 -15.03
N ARG A 116 -3.77 -8.33 -16.15
CA ARG A 116 -2.94 -7.60 -17.13
C ARG A 116 -2.36 -6.33 -16.54
N GLU A 117 -3.14 -5.58 -15.76
CA GLU A 117 -2.66 -4.32 -15.18
C GLU A 117 -1.71 -4.57 -14.01
N LEU A 118 -2.00 -5.59 -13.18
CA LEU A 118 -1.06 -6.02 -12.15
C LEU A 118 0.29 -6.44 -12.75
N MET A 119 0.28 -7.24 -13.83
CA MET A 119 1.51 -7.68 -14.49
C MET A 119 2.27 -6.52 -15.16
N LYS A 120 1.57 -5.50 -15.68
CA LYS A 120 2.21 -4.28 -16.18
C LYS A 120 2.89 -3.50 -15.05
N MET A 121 2.21 -3.34 -13.91
CA MET A 121 2.77 -2.70 -12.72
C MET A 121 4.05 -3.42 -12.26
N PHE A 122 4.03 -4.74 -12.15
CA PHE A 122 5.21 -5.52 -11.76
C PHE A 122 6.39 -5.38 -12.73
N ARG A 123 6.15 -5.17 -14.03
CA ARG A 123 7.20 -4.91 -15.02
C ARG A 123 7.79 -3.50 -14.89
N ALA A 124 7.03 -2.55 -14.35
CA ALA A 124 7.43 -1.17 -14.15
C ALA A 124 7.98 -0.88 -12.73
N LEU A 125 8.28 -1.92 -11.93
CA LEU A 125 8.83 -1.75 -10.58
C LEU A 125 10.16 -1.01 -10.54
N SER A 126 10.96 -1.06 -11.61
CA SER A 126 12.26 -0.37 -11.66
C SER A 126 12.17 1.14 -11.52
N GLU A 127 11.01 1.73 -11.76
CA GLU A 127 10.77 3.18 -11.71
C GLU A 127 9.93 3.60 -10.48
N THR A 128 9.55 2.63 -9.64
CA THR A 128 8.60 2.80 -8.53
C THR A 128 9.28 2.49 -7.20
N ASP A 129 9.11 3.34 -6.21
CA ASP A 129 9.60 3.11 -4.83
C ASP A 129 8.50 2.54 -3.92
N LEU A 130 7.24 2.80 -4.26
CA LEU A 130 6.08 2.48 -3.42
C LEU A 130 4.88 2.04 -4.27
N ILE A 131 4.20 0.98 -3.86
CA ILE A 131 2.88 0.60 -4.37
C ILE A 131 1.83 0.98 -3.34
N VAL A 132 0.82 1.74 -3.77
CA VAL A 132 -0.30 2.14 -2.92
C VAL A 132 -1.56 1.41 -3.34
N VAL A 133 -2.19 0.74 -2.38
CA VAL A 133 -3.45 0.00 -2.55
C VAL A 133 -4.45 0.40 -1.47
N GLU A 134 -5.74 0.23 -1.74
CA GLU A 134 -6.79 0.52 -0.73
C GLU A 134 -6.69 -0.45 0.45
N ASN A 135 -6.63 -1.75 0.18
CA ASN A 135 -6.40 -2.78 1.20
C ASN A 135 -5.63 -3.97 0.60
N GLU A 136 -5.23 -4.94 1.43
CA GLU A 136 -4.42 -6.09 1.00
C GLU A 136 -5.16 -7.00 0.00
N ASP A 137 -6.46 -7.23 0.21
CA ASP A 137 -7.31 -8.06 -0.67
C ASP A 137 -7.53 -7.44 -2.07
N ARG A 138 -7.36 -6.13 -2.20
CA ARG A 138 -7.37 -5.45 -3.51
C ARG A 138 -6.16 -5.88 -4.32
N LEU A 139 -5.00 -6.04 -3.69
CA LEU A 139 -3.81 -6.53 -4.37
C LEU A 139 -3.88 -8.03 -4.65
N ALA A 140 -4.26 -8.85 -3.68
CA ALA A 140 -4.45 -10.28 -3.88
C ALA A 140 -5.27 -10.92 -2.76
N GLN A 141 -6.24 -11.78 -3.12
CA GLN A 141 -7.02 -12.53 -2.14
C GLN A 141 -6.18 -13.62 -1.44
N PHE A 142 -5.20 -14.17 -2.16
CA PHE A 142 -4.19 -15.10 -1.64
C PHE A 142 -2.81 -14.69 -2.13
N GLY A 143 -1.78 -15.02 -1.34
CA GLY A 143 -0.39 -14.79 -1.75
C GLY A 143 0.07 -13.34 -1.68
N TYR A 144 -0.67 -12.46 -0.99
CA TYR A 144 -0.23 -11.10 -0.69
C TYR A 144 1.16 -11.06 -0.05
N SER A 145 1.44 -11.97 0.90
CA SER A 145 2.76 -12.10 1.53
C SER A 145 3.88 -12.38 0.52
N TYR A 146 3.62 -13.23 -0.49
CA TYR A 146 4.58 -13.50 -1.55
C TYR A 146 4.79 -12.28 -2.45
N LEU A 147 3.72 -11.55 -2.80
CA LEU A 147 3.83 -10.33 -3.59
C LEU A 147 4.57 -9.22 -2.83
N LYS A 148 4.36 -9.13 -1.51
CA LYS A 148 5.03 -8.17 -0.64
C LYS A 148 6.53 -8.47 -0.54
N GLU A 149 6.92 -9.72 -0.32
CA GLU A 149 8.33 -10.12 -0.33
C GLU A 149 8.97 -9.96 -1.72
N LEU A 150 8.23 -10.24 -2.79
CA LEU A 150 8.69 -9.99 -4.15
C LEU A 150 8.96 -8.50 -4.38
N ALA A 151 8.01 -7.61 -4.07
CA ALA A 151 8.19 -6.16 -4.20
C ALA A 151 9.38 -5.66 -3.37
N LYS A 152 9.54 -6.16 -2.15
CA LYS A 152 10.66 -5.84 -1.26
C LYS A 152 12.02 -6.20 -1.86
N SER A 153 12.11 -7.29 -2.63
CA SER A 153 13.35 -7.66 -3.34
C SER A 153 13.77 -6.64 -4.41
N PHE A 154 12.83 -5.82 -4.90
CA PHE A 154 13.06 -4.70 -5.80
C PHE A 154 13.18 -3.35 -5.06
N ASN A 155 13.32 -3.35 -3.74
CA ASN A 155 13.25 -2.17 -2.88
C ASN A 155 11.94 -1.39 -2.98
N VAL A 156 10.85 -2.05 -3.37
CA VAL A 156 9.52 -1.45 -3.46
C VAL A 156 8.71 -1.83 -2.23
N GLU A 157 8.17 -0.82 -1.54
CA GLU A 157 7.29 -1.01 -0.40
C GLU A 157 5.83 -1.09 -0.86
N ILE A 158 4.99 -1.87 -0.19
CA ILE A 158 3.54 -1.92 -0.45
C ILE A 158 2.81 -1.34 0.74
N GLU A 159 2.02 -0.30 0.51
CA GLU A 159 1.27 0.43 1.52
C GLU A 159 -0.24 0.31 1.27
N ALA A 160 -0.95 -0.24 2.25
CA ALA A 160 -2.40 -0.33 2.27
C ALA A 160 -3.00 0.84 3.07
N VAL A 161 -3.91 1.61 2.45
CA VAL A 161 -4.50 2.82 3.06
C VAL A 161 -5.49 2.47 4.18
N GLU A 162 -6.32 1.45 3.98
CA GLU A 162 -7.33 1.02 4.93
C GLU A 162 -6.78 -0.13 5.77
N GLN A 163 -6.05 0.21 6.84
CA GLN A 163 -5.63 -0.77 7.85
C GLN A 163 -6.71 -0.92 8.92
N GLY A 164 -7.31 -2.10 9.04
CA GLY A 164 -7.95 -2.51 10.29
C GLY A 164 -9.44 -2.19 10.48
N LEU A 165 -10.19 -1.85 9.43
CA LEU A 165 -11.64 -2.08 9.49
C LEU A 165 -11.84 -3.61 9.51
N LYS A 166 -12.28 -4.14 10.65
CA LYS A 166 -12.85 -5.50 10.75
C LYS A 166 -14.09 -5.52 9.86
N LEU A 167 -13.87 -5.68 8.57
CA LEU A 167 -14.92 -5.73 7.58
C LEU A 167 -15.74 -6.98 7.87
N GLN A 168 -17.05 -6.80 8.01
CA GLN A 168 -18.00 -7.88 7.82
C GLN A 168 -17.64 -8.66 6.55
N PRO A 169 -18.00 -9.95 6.43
CA PRO A 169 -17.71 -10.73 5.22
C PRO A 169 -18.05 -9.92 3.98
N ASN A 170 -17.01 -9.46 3.28
CA ASN A 170 -17.19 -8.62 2.10
C ASN A 170 -17.80 -9.51 1.03
N GLU A 171 -18.84 -9.05 0.32
CA GLU A 171 -19.49 -9.80 -0.76
C GLU A 171 -18.46 -10.39 -1.74
N GLU A 172 -17.35 -9.69 -1.95
CA GLU A 172 -16.23 -10.16 -2.77
C GLU A 172 -15.55 -11.42 -2.23
N MET A 173 -15.30 -11.51 -0.91
CA MET A 173 -14.73 -12.71 -0.30
C MET A 173 -15.65 -13.92 -0.44
N VAL A 174 -16.97 -13.70 -0.27
CA VAL A 174 -17.99 -14.75 -0.46
C VAL A 174 -17.99 -15.22 -1.92
N ASN A 175 -17.97 -14.29 -2.87
CA ASN A 175 -17.91 -14.60 -4.30
C ASN A 175 -16.62 -15.35 -4.69
N ASP A 176 -15.50 -15.00 -4.07
CA ASP A 176 -14.22 -15.68 -4.28
C ASP A 176 -14.27 -17.12 -3.71
N LEU A 177 -14.83 -17.33 -2.51
CA LEU A 177 -15.04 -18.66 -1.95
C LEU A 177 -15.96 -19.52 -2.84
N VAL A 178 -17.10 -18.98 -3.27
CA VAL A 178 -18.01 -19.65 -4.20
C VAL A 178 -17.28 -20.04 -5.47
N SER A 179 -16.41 -19.17 -5.99
CA SER A 179 -15.62 -19.42 -7.20
C SER A 179 -14.60 -20.54 -7.00
N LEU A 180 -13.91 -20.59 -5.86
CA LEU A 180 -13.00 -21.68 -5.51
C LEU A 180 -13.72 -23.02 -5.40
N VAL A 181 -14.80 -23.07 -4.62
CA VAL A 181 -15.58 -24.31 -4.44
C VAL A 181 -16.16 -24.77 -5.77
N THR A 182 -16.63 -23.84 -6.61
CA THR A 182 -17.10 -24.15 -7.97
C THR A 182 -16.00 -24.75 -8.83
N CYS A 183 -14.79 -24.18 -8.80
CA CYS A 183 -13.64 -24.68 -9.56
C CYS A 183 -13.24 -26.10 -9.13
N VAL A 184 -13.10 -26.32 -7.83
CA VAL A 184 -12.80 -27.66 -7.27
C VAL A 184 -13.88 -28.66 -7.64
N SER A 185 -15.15 -28.27 -7.51
CA SER A 185 -16.28 -29.15 -7.81
C SER A 185 -16.43 -29.44 -9.30
N ALA A 186 -16.07 -28.50 -10.17
CA ALA A 186 -16.02 -28.74 -11.61
C ALA A 186 -14.92 -29.76 -11.98
N ARG A 187 -13.81 -29.79 -11.25
CA ARG A 187 -12.75 -30.80 -11.41
C ARG A 187 -13.18 -32.18 -10.87
N LEU A 188 -13.87 -32.23 -9.74
CA LEU A 188 -14.32 -33.48 -9.11
C LEU A 188 -15.52 -34.12 -9.82
N TYR A 189 -16.53 -33.32 -10.16
CA TYR A 189 -17.85 -33.79 -10.62
C TYR A 189 -18.16 -33.36 -12.07
N GLY A 190 -17.19 -32.77 -12.77
CA GLY A 190 -17.36 -32.22 -14.10
C GLY A 190 -18.11 -30.86 -14.11
N ALA A 191 -18.10 -30.21 -15.27
CA ALA A 191 -18.65 -28.85 -15.45
C ALA A 191 -20.15 -28.70 -15.11
N ARG A 192 -20.92 -29.81 -15.11
CA ARG A 192 -22.33 -29.83 -14.70
C ARG A 192 -22.47 -29.86 -13.17
N GLY A 193 -21.64 -30.66 -12.48
CA GLY A 193 -21.63 -30.73 -11.02
C GLY A 193 -21.20 -29.42 -10.38
N GLY A 194 -20.14 -28.78 -10.91
CA GLY A 194 -19.71 -27.46 -10.45
C GLY A 194 -20.78 -26.37 -10.59
N ARG A 195 -21.51 -26.35 -11.71
CA ARG A 195 -22.63 -25.40 -11.92
C ARG A 195 -23.78 -25.62 -10.94
N LYS A 196 -24.17 -26.88 -10.70
CA LYS A 196 -25.24 -27.21 -9.75
C LYS A 196 -24.85 -26.77 -8.34
N LEU A 197 -23.62 -27.07 -7.91
CA LEU A 197 -23.16 -26.69 -6.59
C LEU A 197 -23.06 -25.17 -6.42
N LYS A 198 -22.56 -24.43 -7.42
CA LYS A 198 -22.56 -22.97 -7.40
C LYS A 198 -23.96 -22.42 -7.13
N GLN A 199 -24.96 -22.91 -7.87
CA GLN A 199 -26.36 -22.49 -7.70
C GLN A 199 -26.90 -22.86 -6.32
N THR A 200 -26.58 -24.04 -5.81
CA THR A 200 -26.97 -24.45 -4.46
C THR A 200 -26.36 -23.54 -3.41
N ILE A 201 -25.06 -23.28 -3.46
CA ILE A 201 -24.36 -22.44 -2.48
C ILE A 201 -24.91 -21.01 -2.50
N VAL A 202 -25.09 -20.41 -3.68
CA VAL A 202 -25.65 -19.05 -3.79
C VAL A 202 -27.06 -18.99 -3.18
N LYS A 203 -27.94 -19.94 -3.50
CA LYS A 203 -29.28 -20.01 -2.92
C LYS A 203 -29.24 -20.19 -1.40
N THR A 204 -28.36 -21.06 -0.90
CA THR A 204 -28.20 -21.29 0.54
C THR A 204 -27.71 -20.03 1.25
N LEU A 205 -26.81 -19.27 0.64
CA LEU A 205 -26.35 -18.00 1.20
C LEU A 205 -27.47 -16.97 1.24
N GLU A 206 -28.25 -16.82 0.15
CA GLU A 206 -29.42 -15.93 0.10
C GLU A 206 -30.45 -16.27 1.18
N THR A 207 -30.75 -17.56 1.41
CA THR A 207 -31.67 -17.98 2.48
C THR A 207 -31.13 -17.67 3.88
N LEU A 208 -29.83 -17.88 4.12
CA LEU A 208 -29.22 -17.60 5.42
C LEU A 208 -29.15 -16.09 5.73
N GLU A 209 -29.03 -15.25 4.70
CA GLU A 209 -29.11 -13.79 4.84
C GLU A 209 -30.52 -13.32 5.18
N GLN A 210 -31.55 -13.94 4.58
CA GLN A 210 -32.96 -13.66 4.89
C GLN A 210 -33.31 -14.06 6.33
N GLU A 211 -32.90 -15.24 6.78
CA GLU A 211 -33.11 -15.71 8.15
C GLU A 211 -32.43 -14.81 9.20
N ARG A 212 -31.25 -14.26 8.88
CA ARG A 212 -30.55 -13.26 9.70
C ARG A 212 -31.29 -11.92 9.75
N GLY A 213 -31.91 -11.50 8.65
CA GLY A 213 -32.72 -10.27 8.60
C GLY A 213 -33.99 -10.36 9.44
N GLU A 214 -34.70 -11.49 9.38
CA GLU A 214 -35.93 -11.73 10.15
C GLU A 214 -35.67 -11.85 11.66
N SER A 215 -34.55 -12.46 12.05
CA SER A 215 -34.16 -12.56 13.47
C SER A 215 -33.69 -11.24 14.09
N CYS A 216 -33.31 -10.23 13.30
CA CYS A 216 -33.05 -8.88 13.78
C CYS A 216 -34.32 -8.02 13.93
N GLN A 217 -35.38 -8.27 13.15
CA GLN A 217 -36.65 -7.53 13.27
C GLN A 217 -37.48 -8.00 14.47
N ASN A 218 -37.46 -9.29 14.79
CA ASN A 218 -38.22 -9.84 15.94
C ASN A 218 -37.70 -9.39 17.32
N ASN A 219 -36.49 -8.83 17.40
CA ASN A 219 -35.94 -8.31 18.66
C ASN A 219 -36.27 -6.83 18.94
N HIS A 220 -36.83 -6.10 17.97
CA HIS A 220 -37.19 -4.68 18.17
C HIS A 220 -38.67 -4.45 18.50
N GLU A 221 -39.56 -5.44 18.30
CA GLU A 221 -40.98 -5.32 18.66
C GLU A 221 -41.30 -5.75 20.11
N SER A 222 -40.36 -6.37 20.82
CA SER A 222 -40.58 -6.89 22.17
C SER A 222 -40.31 -5.90 23.32
N ASP A 223 -39.88 -4.67 23.05
CA ASP A 223 -39.52 -3.67 24.10
C ASP A 223 -40.47 -2.46 24.20
N SER A 224 -41.60 -2.47 23.48
CA SER A 224 -42.59 -1.38 23.52
C SER A 224 -43.96 -1.85 24.02
N SER A 225 -44.00 -2.57 25.14
CA SER A 225 -45.26 -2.91 25.84
C SER A 225 -45.02 -3.13 27.33
N GLN A 226 -44.82 -2.06 28.09
CA GLN A 226 -45.22 -2.02 29.50
C GLN A 226 -46.33 -0.97 29.66
N PRO A 227 -47.56 -1.37 30.02
CA PRO A 227 -48.56 -0.42 30.48
C PRO A 227 -48.21 0.06 31.89
N ASN A 228 -48.34 1.36 32.11
CA ASN A 228 -48.37 1.98 33.42
C ASN A 228 -49.45 1.33 34.30
N GLU A 229 -49.06 0.90 35.50
CA GLU A 229 -49.87 0.94 36.72
C GLU A 229 -48.96 0.97 37.96
#